data_AF-A0A2H0ET27-F1
#
_entry.id   AF-A0A2H0ET27-F1
#
_cell.length_a   1.000
_cell.length_b   1.000
_cell.length_c   1.000
_cell.angle_alpha   90.00
_cell.angle_beta   90.00
_cell.angle_gamma   90.00
#
_symmetry.space_group_name_H-M   'P 1'
#
loop_
_entity.id
_entity.type
_entity.pdbx_description
1 polymer ?
#
loop_
_entity_poly.entity_id
_entity_poly.type
_entity_poly.pdbx_seq_one_letter_code
_entity_poly.pdbx_strand_id
1 'polypeptide(L)' 'MGPVTDLLGDLLFDSHPSPMWIYDRETLAFLAVNEAALATYGYSRAEFAAMTLDDIRPPEDVPKLRASLTRPGSALA' A
#
# COMPACT_ATOMS: atom_id res chain seq x y z
N MET A 1 18.23 10.91 18.56
CA MET A 1 17.04 11.65 18.09
C MET A 1 16.20 10.69 17.28
N GLY A 2 15.44 9.86 17.99
CA GLY A 2 14.44 8.85 17.58
C GLY A 2 13.76 8.45 18.90
N PRO A 3 12.47 8.05 18.99
CA PRO A 3 11.66 7.26 18.05
C PRO A 3 10.19 7.76 17.90
N VAL A 4 9.90 9.05 18.18
CA VAL A 4 8.51 9.56 18.16
C VAL A 4 7.95 9.80 16.77
N THR A 5 8.82 10.02 15.78
CA THR A 5 8.40 10.31 14.40
C THR A 5 7.81 9.08 13.70
N ASP A 6 8.38 7.89 13.93
CA ASP A 6 7.87 6.63 13.37
C ASP A 6 6.49 6.29 13.95
N LEU A 7 6.30 6.49 15.26
CA LEU A 7 5.01 6.24 15.93
C LEU A 7 3.89 7.19 15.45
N LEU A 8 4.20 8.47 15.22
CA LEU A 8 3.23 9.42 14.67
C LEU A 8 2.94 9.13 13.20
N GLY A 9 3.95 8.70 12.43
CA GLY A 9 3.79 8.29 11.03
C GLY A 9 2.85 7.10 10.90
N ASP A 10 3.06 6.06 11.73
CA ASP A 10 2.23 4.87 11.76
C ASP A 10 0.78 5.20 12.14
N LEU A 11 0.57 6.05 13.16
CA LEU A 11 -0.78 6.43 13.59
C LEU A 11 -1.52 7.23 12.51
N LEU A 12 -0.84 8.14 11.82
CA LEU A 12 -1.41 8.92 10.72
C LEU A 12 -1.73 8.04 9.51
N PHE A 13 -0.87 7.06 9.20
CA PHE A 13 -1.09 6.09 8.13
C PHE A 13 -2.32 5.21 8.45
N ASP A 14 -2.39 4.67 9.66
CA ASP A 14 -3.43 3.71 10.06
C ASP A 14 -4.80 4.39 10.24
N SER A 15 -4.82 5.65 10.71
CA SER A 15 -6.05 6.42 10.94
C SER A 15 -6.57 7.16 9.70
N HIS A 16 -5.85 7.16 8.58
CA HIS A 16 -6.31 7.87 7.39
C HIS A 16 -7.59 7.21 6.84
N PRO A 17 -8.65 7.99 6.54
CA PRO A 17 -9.91 7.46 6.01
C PRO A 17 -9.84 6.82 4.61
N SER A 18 -8.75 7.01 3.87
CA SER A 18 -8.60 6.46 2.53
C SER A 18 -7.83 5.14 2.58
N PRO A 19 -8.19 4.14 1.75
CA PRO A 19 -7.39 2.94 1.58
C PRO A 19 -5.95 3.26 1.18
N MET A 20 -4.99 2.79 1.98
CA MET A 20 -3.57 2.97 1.71
C MET A 20 -2.79 1.70 2.04
N TRP A 21 -1.70 1.51 1.29
CA TRP A 21 -0.78 0.41 1.47
C TRP A 21 0.61 0.79 0.97
N ILE A 22 1.62 0.16 1.58
CA ILE A 22 3.01 0.18 1.14
C ILE A 22 3.30 -1.21 0.61
N TYR A 23 3.96 -1.29 -0.55
CA TYR A 23 4.31 -2.56 -1.19
C TYR A 23 5.73 -2.52 -1.70
N ASP A 24 6.34 -3.69 -1.79
CA ASP A 24 7.63 -3.88 -2.41
C ASP A 24 7.49 -3.76 -3.95
N ARG A 25 8.35 -2.97 -4.58
CA ARG A 25 8.22 -2.68 -6.01
C ARG A 25 8.63 -3.83 -6.93
N GLU A 26 9.46 -4.76 -6.44
CA GLU A 26 9.96 -5.88 -7.25
C GLU A 26 9.00 -7.07 -7.20
N THR A 27 8.53 -7.39 -6.00
CA THR A 27 7.66 -8.54 -5.71
C THR A 27 6.19 -8.20 -5.68
N LEU A 28 5.85 -6.91 -5.57
CA LEU A 28 4.49 -6.41 -5.36
C LEU A 28 3.84 -6.88 -4.05
N ALA A 29 4.61 -7.45 -3.13
CA ALA A 29 4.13 -7.89 -1.83
C ALA A 29 3.78 -6.69 -0.94
N PHE A 30 2.67 -6.79 -0.20
CA PHE A 30 2.28 -5.75 0.75
C PHE A 30 3.20 -5.77 1.98
N LEU A 31 3.79 -4.61 2.29
CA LEU A 31 4.63 -4.37 3.46
C LEU A 31 3.83 -3.74 4.61
N ALA A 32 2.87 -2.89 4.27
CA ALA A 32 1.93 -2.30 5.22
C ALA A 32 0.59 -2.03 4.53
N VAL A 33 -0.49 -2.07 5.29
CA VAL A 33 -1.86 -1.78 4.86
C VAL A 33 -2.55 -1.06 6.01
N ASN A 34 -3.38 -0.06 5.74
CA ASN A 34 -4.12 0.62 6.81
C ASN A 34 -5.50 0.01 7.06
N GLU A 35 -6.10 0.33 8.20
CA GLU A 35 -7.44 -0.15 8.57
C GLU A 35 -8.51 0.20 7.53
N ALA A 36 -8.43 1.38 6.90
CA ALA A 36 -9.38 1.78 5.86
C ALA A 36 -9.34 0.85 4.64
N ALA A 37 -8.15 0.35 4.26
CA ALA A 37 -8.03 -0.63 3.18
C ALA A 37 -8.59 -2.00 3.59
N LEU A 38 -8.34 -2.47 4.81
CA LEU A 38 -8.94 -3.71 5.32
C LEU A 38 -10.47 -3.64 5.29
N ALA A 39 -11.04 -2.53 5.77
CA ALA A 39 -12.48 -2.30 5.79
C ALA A 39 -13.08 -2.18 4.38
N THR A 40 -12.36 -1.57 3.43
CA THR A 40 -12.85 -1.37 2.05
C THR A 40 -12.82 -2.64 1.23
N TYR A 41 -11.74 -3.42 1.32
CA TYR A 41 -11.55 -4.63 0.53
C TYR A 41 -12.08 -5.89 1.22
N GLY A 42 -12.36 -5.82 2.53
CA GLY A 42 -12.95 -6.93 3.30
C GLY A 42 -11.96 -8.04 3.65
N TYR A 43 -10.66 -7.81 3.49
CA TYR A 43 -9.62 -8.75 3.85
C TYR A 43 -8.99 -8.39 5.19
N SER A 44 -8.50 -9.41 5.88
CA SER A 44 -7.65 -9.27 7.04
C SER A 44 -6.24 -8.85 6.66
N ARG A 45 -5.50 -8.31 7.63
CA ARG A 45 -4.08 -7.94 7.46
C ARG A 45 -3.20 -9.13 7.09
N ALA A 46 -3.53 -10.33 7.58
CA ALA A 46 -2.82 -11.56 7.26
C ALA A 46 -3.07 -12.00 5.80
N GLU A 47 -4.30 -11.85 5.31
CA GLU A 47 -4.62 -12.10 3.91
C GLU A 47 -3.90 -11.11 2.99
N PHE A 48 -3.91 -9.82 3.31
CA PHE A 48 -3.11 -8.82 2.60
C PHE A 48 -1.62 -9.18 2.57
N ALA A 49 -1.04 -9.63 3.69
CA ALA A 49 0.38 -10.01 3.73
C ALA A 49 0.71 -11.26 2.86
N ALA A 50 -0.29 -12.08 2.55
CA ALA A 50 -0.14 -13.24 1.66
C ALA A 50 -0.46 -12.92 0.18
N MET A 51 -0.97 -11.72 -0.11
CA MET A 51 -1.35 -11.26 -1.44
C MET A 51 -0.30 -10.33 -2.04
N THR A 52 -0.41 -10.10 -3.34
CA THR A 52 0.34 -9.09 -4.08
C THR A 52 -0.59 -7.99 -4.60
N LEU A 53 0.00 -6.86 -5.00
CA LEU A 53 -0.76 -5.75 -5.58
C LEU A 53 -1.55 -6.15 -6.84
N ASP A 54 -1.10 -7.17 -7.57
CA ASP A 54 -1.80 -7.71 -8.73
C ASP A 54 -3.11 -8.43 -8.34
N ASP A 55 -3.23 -8.98 -7.12
CA ASP A 55 -4.41 -9.73 -6.66
C ASP A 55 -5.58 -8.83 -6.23
N ILE A 56 -5.32 -7.55 -5.97
CA ILE A 56 -6.31 -6.57 -5.49
C ILE A 56 -6.81 -5.66 -6.62
N ARG A 57 -6.00 -5.49 -7.66
CA ARG A 57 -6.36 -4.68 -8.82
C ARG A 57 -7.31 -5.47 -9.73
N PRO A 58 -8.38 -4.83 -10.23
CA PRO A 58 -9.11 -5.39 -11.36
C PRO A 58 -8.13 -5.70 -12.51
N PRO A 59 -8.26 -6.85 -13.21
CA PRO A 59 -7.34 -7.26 -14.27
C PRO A 59 -7.12 -6.17 -15.34
N GLU A 60 -8.15 -5.36 -15.61
CA GLU A 60 -8.13 -4.24 -16.54
C GLU A 60 -7.21 -3.06 -16.12
N ASP A 61 -6.90 -2.93 -14.84
CA ASP A 61 -6.08 -1.85 -14.29
C ASP A 61 -4.63 -2.28 -13.99
N VAL A 62 -4.33 -3.58 -14.04
CA VAL A 62 -2.96 -4.12 -13.90
C VAL A 62 -1.98 -3.56 -14.96
N PRO A 63 -2.35 -3.42 -16.26
CA PRO A 63 -1.46 -2.84 -17.26
C PRO A 63 -1.10 -1.38 -16.96
N LYS A 64 -2.06 -0.58 -16.46
CA LYS A 64 -1.83 0.83 -16.09
C LYS A 64 -0.89 0.93 -14.89
N LEU A 65 -1.07 0.06 -13.89
CA LEU A 65 -0.18 -0.03 -12.74
C LEU A 65 1.26 -0.32 -13.20
N ARG A 66 1.46 -1.37 -14.01
CA ARG A 66 2.78 -1.74 -14.53
C ARG A 66 3.42 -0.61 -15.32
N ALA A 67 2.67 0.08 -16.17
CA ALA A 67 3.17 1.24 -16.92
C ALA A 67 3.61 2.40 -16.00
N SER A 68 2.93 2.61 -14.88
CA SER A 68 3.30 3.65 -13.90
C SER A 68 4.56 3.30 -13.11
N LEU A 69 4.83 2.02 -12.86
CA LEU A 69 6.03 1.54 -12.16
C LEU A 69 7.32 1.70 -13.00
N THR A 70 7.20 1.74 -14.33
CA THR A 70 8.31 1.95 -15.27
C THR A 70 8.74 3.41 -15.34
N ARG A 71 7.91 4.35 -14.84
CA ARG A 71 8.25 5.77 -14.79
C ARG A 71 8.93 6.05 -13.44
N PRO A 72 10.15 6.61 -13.39
CA PRO A 72 10.71 7.04 -12.12
C PRO A 72 9.75 8.06 -11.51
N GLY A 73 9.23 7.75 -10.33
CA GLY A 73 8.33 8.65 -9.61
C GLY A 73 9.02 9.99 -9.48
N SER A 74 8.39 11.06 -10.00
CA SER A 74 8.88 12.40 -9.70
C SER A 74 8.81 12.55 -8.19
N ALA A 75 9.98 12.59 -7.55
CA ALA A 75 10.08 13.03 -6.17
C ALA A 75 9.37 14.39 -6.11
N LEU A 76 8.29 14.47 -5.33
CA LEU A 76 7.72 15.75 -4.92
C LEU A 76 8.86 16.51 -4.23
N ALA A 77 9.30 17.58 -4.87
CA ALA A 77 10.30 18.52 -4.40
C ALA A 77 9.73 19.42 -3.29
#